data_AF-A0AAJ1ESN0-F1
#
_entry.id   AF-A0AAJ1ESN0-F1
#
_cell.length_a   1.000
_cell.length_b   1.000
_cell.length_c   1.000
_cell.angle_alpha   90.00
_cell.angle_beta   90.00
_cell.angle_gamma   90.00
#
_symmetry.space_group_name_H-M   'P 1'
#
loop_
_entity.id
_entity.type
_entity.pdbx_description
1 polymer ?
#
loop_
_entity_poly.entity_id
_entity_poly.type
_entity_poly.pdbx_seq_one_letter_code
_entity_poly.pdbx_strand_id
1 'polypeptide(L)'
;MDQVEIVIVTGMSGAGKTSAMACFENLAYRCIDNYPVALLTEFAELVQDNPKYQRVAMAVSLDDALKAIRLLSNLDWIHLTVVFLDCDDEVLVKRYKETRRSHPLLLSNKASSL
;
A
#
# COMPACT_ATOMS: atom_id res chain seq x y z
N MET A 1 -10.81 -14.36 -21.73
CA MET A 1 -10.85 -13.00 -21.15
C MET A 1 -9.65 -12.92 -20.24
N ASP A 2 -8.76 -11.97 -20.48
CA ASP A 2 -7.62 -11.75 -19.59
C ASP A 2 -8.15 -11.27 -18.24
N GLN A 3 -7.81 -11.99 -17.17
CA GLN A 3 -8.19 -11.61 -15.81
C GLN A 3 -7.52 -10.29 -15.44
N VAL A 4 -8.22 -9.46 -14.67
CA VAL A 4 -7.64 -8.23 -14.12
C VAL A 4 -6.61 -8.60 -13.06
N GLU A 5 -5.37 -8.15 -13.23
CA GLU A 5 -4.31 -8.39 -12.27
C GLU A 5 -4.37 -7.34 -11.16
N ILE A 6 -4.58 -7.78 -9.92
CA ILE A 6 -4.52 -6.91 -8.74
C ILE A 6 -3.44 -7.41 -7.79
N VAL A 7 -2.54 -6.52 -7.40
CA VAL A 7 -1.51 -6.76 -6.39
C VAL A 7 -1.82 -5.97 -5.13
N ILE A 8 -2.05 -6.64 -4.01
CA ILE A 8 -2.09 -5.99 -2.70
C ILE A 8 -0.66 -5.93 -2.15
N VAL A 9 -0.18 -4.72 -1.86
CA VAL A 9 1.08 -4.48 -1.16
C VAL A 9 0.77 -4.08 0.27
N THR A 10 1.24 -4.86 1.24
CA THR A 10 1.01 -4.61 2.66
C THR A 10 2.26 -4.89 3.50
N GLY A 11 2.20 -4.57 4.78
CA GLY A 11 3.32 -4.64 5.72
C GLY A 11 3.29 -3.50 6.74
N MET A 12 4.20 -3.54 7.71
CA MET A 12 4.30 -2.51 8.76
C MET A 12 4.65 -1.13 8.19
N SER A 13 4.32 -0.06 8.93
CA SER A 13 4.77 1.29 8.58
C SER A 13 6.29 1.36 8.59
N GLY A 14 6.92 1.87 7.53
CA GLY A 14 8.38 1.86 7.37
C GLY A 14 8.97 0.57 6.77
N ALA A 15 8.17 -0.46 6.49
CA ALA A 15 8.65 -1.71 5.87
C ALA A 15 9.09 -1.54 4.40
N GLY A 16 8.68 -0.45 3.73
CA GLY A 16 9.06 -0.15 2.34
C GLY A 16 7.92 -0.18 1.33
N LYS A 17 6.65 -0.16 1.78
CA LYS A 17 5.47 -0.15 0.89
C LYS A 17 5.56 0.90 -0.21
N THR A 18 5.90 2.15 0.14
CA THR A 18 6.05 3.24 -0.83
C THR A 18 7.07 2.94 -1.92
N SER A 19 8.22 2.34 -1.55
CA SER A 19 9.24 1.94 -2.52
C SER A 19 8.75 0.82 -3.43
N ALA A 20 8.05 -0.18 -2.89
CA ALA A 20 7.45 -1.25 -3.69
C ALA A 20 6.38 -0.70 -4.66
N MET A 21 5.55 0.24 -4.22
CA MET A 21 4.57 0.91 -5.09
C MET A 21 5.25 1.66 -6.24
N ALA A 22 6.37 2.35 -5.98
CA ALA A 22 7.14 3.00 -7.05
C ALA A 22 7.69 1.99 -8.07
N CYS A 23 8.10 0.78 -7.63
CA CYS A 23 8.47 -0.30 -8.54
C CYS A 23 7.28 -0.75 -9.41
N PHE A 24 6.10 -0.93 -8.82
CA PHE A 24 4.90 -1.28 -9.58
C PHE A 24 4.50 -0.19 -10.59
N GLU A 25 4.64 1.08 -10.25
CA GLU A 25 4.40 2.19 -11.18
C GLU A 25 5.36 2.11 -12.39
N ASN A 26 6.64 1.83 -12.16
CA ASN A 26 7.63 1.61 -13.23
C ASN A 26 7.31 0.38 -14.10
N LEU A 27 6.64 -0.63 -13.54
CA LEU A 27 6.15 -1.81 -14.25
C LEU A 27 4.80 -1.58 -14.95
N ALA A 28 4.35 -0.32 -15.03
CA ALA A 28 3.12 0.13 -15.64
C ALA A 28 1.83 -0.36 -14.95
N TYR A 29 1.88 -0.61 -13.63
CA TYR A 29 0.66 -0.82 -12.84
C TYR A 29 0.00 0.50 -12.47
N ARG A 30 -1.32 0.49 -12.37
CA ARG A 30 -2.08 1.57 -11.71
C ARG A 30 -1.90 1.45 -10.21
N CYS A 31 -1.11 2.36 -9.64
CA CYS A 31 -0.83 2.38 -8.21
C CYS A 31 -1.87 3.20 -7.45
N ILE A 32 -2.49 2.60 -6.43
CA ILE A 32 -3.42 3.26 -5.52
C ILE A 32 -2.87 3.11 -4.10
N ASP A 33 -2.67 4.22 -3.40
CA ASP A 33 -2.18 4.22 -2.03
C ASP A 33 -3.32 4.52 -1.04
N ASN A 34 -3.27 3.88 0.13
CA ASN A 34 -4.16 4.09 1.26
C ASN A 34 -5.66 4.05 0.90
N TYR A 35 -6.06 3.12 0.03
CA TYR A 35 -7.46 3.00 -0.40
C TYR A 35 -8.34 2.43 0.72
N PRO A 36 -9.46 3.07 1.08
CA PRO A 36 -10.35 2.53 2.11
C PRO A 36 -10.95 1.20 1.68
N VAL A 37 -10.80 0.16 2.51
CA VAL A 37 -11.37 -1.17 2.23
C VAL A 37 -12.88 -1.15 2.03
N ALA A 38 -13.57 -0.23 2.73
CA ALA A 38 -15.01 -0.06 2.59
C ALA A 38 -15.45 0.29 1.16
N LEU A 39 -14.56 0.84 0.33
CA LEU A 39 -14.84 1.24 -1.06
C LEU A 39 -14.34 0.21 -2.10
N LEU A 40 -13.73 -0.90 -1.66
CA LEU A 40 -13.13 -1.88 -2.58
C LEU A 40 -14.18 -2.58 -3.45
N THR A 41 -15.40 -2.72 -2.96
CA THR A 41 -16.48 -3.36 -3.70
C THR A 41 -16.89 -2.51 -4.90
N GLU A 42 -17.15 -1.22 -4.66
CA GLU A 42 -17.48 -0.24 -5.70
C GLU A 42 -16.31 -0.04 -6.67
N PHE A 43 -15.08 -0.10 -6.15
CA PHE A 43 -13.89 -0.12 -6.99
C PHE A 43 -13.93 -1.31 -7.93
N ALA A 44 -14.07 -2.54 -7.41
CA ALA A 44 -14.09 -3.77 -8.19
C ALA A 44 -15.11 -3.72 -9.34
N GLU A 45 -16.34 -3.26 -9.07
CA GLU A 45 -17.38 -3.06 -10.09
C GLU A 45 -16.94 -2.09 -11.20
N LEU A 46 -16.26 -0.99 -10.85
CA LEU A 46 -15.75 -0.02 -11.82
C LEU A 46 -14.61 -0.58 -12.67
N VAL A 47 -13.78 -1.47 -12.11
CA VAL A 47 -12.60 -2.01 -12.78
C VAL A 47 -12.96 -3.07 -13.81
N GLN A 48 -14.00 -3.86 -13.54
CA GLN A 48 -14.30 -5.10 -14.26
C GLN A 48 -14.32 -4.93 -15.79
N ASP A 49 -14.94 -3.86 -16.29
CA ASP A 49 -15.08 -3.60 -17.73
C ASP A 49 -14.18 -2.44 -18.21
N ASN A 50 -13.24 -1.99 -17.38
CA ASN A 50 -12.41 -0.82 -17.70
C ASN A 50 -10.98 -1.23 -18.12
N PRO A 51 -10.65 -1.15 -19.43
CA PRO A 51 -9.35 -1.59 -19.93
C PRO A 51 -8.17 -0.78 -19.37
N LYS A 52 -8.42 0.40 -18.77
CA LYS A 52 -7.36 1.21 -18.14
C LYS A 52 -6.80 0.60 -16.85
N TYR A 53 -7.49 -0.39 -16.29
CA TYR A 53 -7.17 -0.98 -15.00
C TYR A 53 -6.94 -2.49 -15.07
N GLN A 54 -6.43 -2.98 -16.20
CA GLN A 54 -6.03 -4.37 -16.37
C GLN A 54 -4.95 -4.83 -15.37
N ARG A 55 -4.13 -3.89 -14.85
CA ARG A 55 -3.06 -4.14 -13.88
C ARG A 55 -3.07 -3.06 -12.80
N VAL A 56 -3.39 -3.43 -11.57
CA VAL A 56 -3.53 -2.52 -10.42
C VAL A 56 -2.63 -2.99 -9.29
N ALA A 57 -1.89 -2.06 -8.68
CA ALA A 57 -1.20 -2.29 -7.41
C ALA A 57 -1.87 -1.41 -6.35
N MET A 58 -2.19 -1.98 -5.19
CA MET A 58 -2.88 -1.30 -4.10
C MET A 58 -2.08 -1.44 -2.82
N ALA A 59 -1.64 -0.31 -2.25
CA ALA A 59 -1.09 -0.31 -0.91
C ALA A 59 -2.23 -0.30 0.11
N VAL A 60 -2.28 -1.34 0.94
CA VAL A 60 -3.31 -1.53 1.97
C VAL A 60 -2.63 -1.61 3.34
N SER A 61 -3.22 -0.96 4.34
CA SER A 61 -2.75 -1.05 5.72
C SER A 61 -2.80 -2.50 6.22
N LEU A 62 -1.97 -2.85 7.19
CA LEU A 62 -1.91 -4.22 7.70
C LEU A 62 -3.25 -4.65 8.32
N ASP A 63 -3.91 -3.73 9.02
CA ASP A 63 -5.20 -3.95 9.70
C ASP A 63 -6.34 -4.24 8.70
N ASP A 64 -6.20 -3.72 7.48
CA ASP A 64 -7.19 -3.79 6.43
C ASP A 64 -6.90 -4.89 5.38
N ALA A 65 -5.65 -5.35 5.31
CA ALA A 65 -5.19 -6.28 4.27
C ALA A 65 -6.01 -7.57 4.23
N LEU A 66 -6.31 -8.19 5.38
CA LEU A 66 -7.10 -9.42 5.42
C LEU A 66 -8.52 -9.23 4.87
N LYS A 67 -9.14 -8.09 5.13
CA LYS A 67 -10.48 -7.78 4.61
C LYS A 67 -10.43 -7.55 3.11
N ALA A 68 -9.45 -6.78 2.62
CA ALA A 68 -9.23 -6.55 1.20
C ALA A 68 -8.99 -7.85 0.44
N ILE A 69 -8.12 -8.73 0.97
CA ILE A 69 -7.83 -10.04 0.38
C ILE A 69 -9.10 -10.86 0.25
N ARG A 70 -9.89 -10.98 1.33
CA ARG A 70 -11.15 -11.76 1.32
C ARG A 70 -12.16 -11.23 0.32
N LEU A 71 -12.29 -9.90 0.19
CA LEU A 71 -13.22 -9.29 -0.76
C LEU A 71 -12.80 -9.60 -2.20
N LEU A 72 -11.53 -9.35 -2.54
CA LEU A 72 -11.04 -9.51 -3.91
C LEU A 72 -10.83 -10.98 -4.31
N SER A 73 -10.50 -11.87 -3.37
CA SER A 73 -10.32 -13.30 -3.66
C SER A 73 -11.61 -14.02 -4.05
N ASN A 74 -12.77 -13.44 -3.73
CA ASN A 74 -14.08 -14.00 -4.08
C ASN A 74 -14.54 -13.62 -5.50
N LEU A 75 -13.71 -12.87 -6.26
CA LEU A 75 -14.04 -12.39 -7.59
C LEU A 75 -13.24 -13.18 -8.63
N ASP A 76 -13.91 -14.09 -9.34
CA ASP A 76 -13.28 -15.05 -10.27
C ASP A 76 -12.59 -14.41 -11.49
N TRP A 77 -12.89 -13.14 -11.77
CA TRP A 77 -12.28 -12.36 -12.85
C TRP A 77 -11.02 -11.60 -12.43
N ILE A 78 -10.66 -11.64 -11.15
CA ILE A 78 -9.45 -11.02 -10.60
C ILE A 78 -8.37 -12.07 -10.37
N HIS A 79 -7.17 -11.81 -10.91
CA HIS A 79 -5.96 -12.50 -10.51
C HIS A 79 -5.29 -11.74 -9.36
N LEU A 80 -5.53 -12.20 -8.12
CA LEU A 80 -5.04 -11.53 -6.91
C LEU A 80 -3.66 -12.05 -6.49
N THR A 81 -2.69 -11.15 -6.38
CA THR A 81 -1.38 -11.41 -5.75
C THR A 81 -1.22 -10.58 -4.48
N VAL A 82 -0.58 -11.14 -3.45
CA VAL A 82 -0.32 -10.42 -2.19
C VAL A 82 1.19 -10.35 -1.97
N VAL A 83 1.70 -9.14 -1.79
CA VAL A 83 3.08 -8.84 -1.40
C VAL A 83 3.08 -8.32 0.03
N PHE A 84 3.64 -9.12 0.94
CA PHE A 84 3.86 -8.73 2.32
C PHE A 84 5.32 -8.30 2.51
N LEU A 85 5.53 -7.06 2.92
CA LEU A 85 6.86 -6.51 3.22
C LEU A 85 7.11 -6.57 4.73
N ASP A 86 8.16 -7.29 5.10
CA ASP A 86 8.58 -7.45 6.48
C ASP A 86 9.91 -6.75 6.76
N CYS A 87 10.16 -6.45 8.03
CA CYS A 87 11.33 -5.73 8.47
C CYS A 87 11.50 -5.90 9.98
N ASP A 88 12.75 -6.05 10.44
CA ASP A 88 13.04 -6.12 11.88
C ASP A 88 12.57 -4.85 12.61
N ASP A 89 12.04 -5.01 13.82
CA ASP A 89 11.51 -3.92 14.65
C ASP A 89 12.54 -2.81 14.88
N GLU A 90 13.81 -3.17 15.14
CA GLU A 90 14.89 -2.20 15.34
C GLU A 90 15.11 -1.32 14.10
N VAL A 91 14.98 -1.92 12.91
CA VAL A 91 15.11 -1.22 11.63
C VAL A 91 13.89 -0.32 11.38
N LEU A 92 12.68 -0.79 11.71
CA LEU A 92 11.46 0.02 11.62
C LEU A 92 11.56 1.27 12.51
N VAL A 93 11.99 1.10 13.76
CA VAL A 93 12.20 2.20 14.70
C VAL A 93 13.27 3.16 14.19
N LYS A 94 14.37 2.66 13.63
CA LYS A 94 15.43 3.49 13.04
C LYS A 94 14.90 4.34 11.87
N ARG A 95 14.22 3.71 10.91
CA ARG A 95 13.63 4.39 9.74
C ARG A 95 12.63 5.47 10.16
N TYR A 96 11.82 5.19 11.18
CA TYR A 96 10.88 6.17 11.72
C TYR A 96 11.58 7.41 12.31
N LYS A 97 12.70 7.22 13.01
CA LYS A 97 13.52 8.32 13.54
C LYS A 97 14.18 9.14 12.43
N GLU A 98 14.65 8.47 11.37
CA GLU A 98 15.34 9.11 10.24
C GLU A 98 14.39 9.91 9.33
N THR A 99 13.14 9.44 9.15
CA THR A 99 12.15 10.10 8.27
C THR A 99 11.36 11.22 8.95
N ARG A 100 11.43 11.35 10.29
CA ARG A 100 10.86 12.50 10.99
C ARG A 100 11.70 13.75 10.73
N ARG A 101 11.08 14.78 10.14
CA ARG A 101 11.67 16.12 10.10
C ARG A 101 11.80 16.66 11.52
N SER A 102 13.01 17.04 11.93
CA SER A 102 13.20 17.84 13.13
C SER A 102 12.42 19.14 12.98
N HIS A 103 11.48 19.40 13.89
CA HIS A 103 10.77 20.68 13.91
C HIS A 103 11.79 21.82 14.06
N PRO A 104 11.67 22.95 13.34
CA PRO A 104 12.64 24.05 13.41
C PRO A 104 12.91 24.57 14.83
N LEU A 105 11.95 24.40 15.76
CA LEU A 105 12.08 24.79 17.16
C LEU A 105 13.02 23.90 17.99
N LEU A 106 13.22 22.63 17.59
CA LEU A 106 14.23 21.75 18.18
C LEU A 106 15.65 22.19 17.77
N LEU A 107 15.81 22.65 16.52
CA LEU A 107 17.09 23.18 16.03
C LEU A 107 17.49 24.49 16.73
N SER A 108 16.51 25.27 17.23
CA SER A 108 16.74 26.49 18.01
C SER A 108 16.99 26.23 19.52
N ASN A 109 17.03 24.97 19.98
CA ASN A 109 17.21 24.60 21.40
C ASN A 109 16.20 25.24 22.37
N LYS A 110 15.01 25.63 21.88
CA LYS A 110 13.95 26.24 22.70
C LYS A 110 12.93 25.25 23.25
N ALA A 111 13.06 23.97 22.89
CA ALA A 111 12.25 22.87 23.43
C ALA A 111 13.13 21.61 23.55
N SER A 112 13.00 20.88 24.66
CA SER A 112 13.75 19.66 24.94
C SER A 112 13.04 18.38 24.48
N SER A 113 11.79 18.47 24.02
CA SER A 113 11.03 17.39 23.40
C SER A 113 10.03 17.94 22.39
N LEU A 114 9.55 17.07 21.49
CA LEU A 114 8.30 17.29 20.75
C LEU A 114 7.11 17.06 21.66
#